data_AF-R5DHP0-F1
#
_entry.id   AF-R5DHP0-F1
#
_cell.length_a   1.000
_cell.length_b   1.000
_cell.length_c   1.000
_cell.angle_alpha   90.00
_cell.angle_beta   90.00
_cell.angle_gamma   90.00
#
_symmetry.space_group_name_H-M   'P 1'
#
loop_
_entity.id
_entity.type
_entity.pdbx_description
1 polymer ?
#
loop_
_entity_poly.entity_id
_entity_poly.type
_entity_poly.pdbx_seq_one_letter_code
_entity_poly.pdbx_strand_id
1 'polypeptide(L)'
;MAEVLVTLGIIGVVSAMTVPTLMQNYQRQSYVTQLHKVYNETSQVFLRYMTDRNAINLREAGISSQAEMNNVITNYFKITNSCLNPNEVKPCFAAYSDYKKISGQALEYWGNNSGAGIGMSYILASGASVRFYYVGRDNLFISLVTDINGPKGPNILGRDMFDMTIDVNGNIDTSGYELPLPLTQEQRENAFQNTCIADNTYFGGCFGKILNDNWQMNY
;
A
#
# COMPACT_ATOMS: atom_id res chain seq x y z
N MET A 1 -44.96 30.21 12.79
CA MET A 1 -43.97 29.33 13.46
C MET A 1 -43.69 28.01 12.72
N ALA A 2 -44.51 27.59 11.73
CA ALA A 2 -44.27 26.36 10.96
C ALA A 2 -43.11 26.48 9.93
N GLU A 3 -42.86 27.66 9.39
CA GLU A 3 -41.86 27.90 8.34
C GLU A 3 -40.42 27.59 8.80
N VAL A 4 -40.08 27.94 10.05
CA VAL A 4 -38.76 27.65 10.64
C VAL A 4 -38.56 26.16 10.92
N LEU A 5 -39.64 25.42 11.21
CA LEU A 5 -39.60 23.98 11.40
C LEU A 5 -39.38 23.23 10.08
N VAL A 6 -39.95 23.73 8.99
CA VAL A 6 -39.76 23.15 7.65
C VAL A 6 -38.32 23.38 7.17
N THR A 7 -37.74 24.56 7.39
CA THR A 7 -36.35 24.84 6.98
C THR A 7 -35.32 24.03 7.78
N LEU A 8 -35.50 23.89 9.09
CA LEU A 8 -34.66 23.02 9.91
C LEU A 8 -34.80 21.54 9.55
N GLY A 9 -36.00 21.08 9.21
CA GLY A 9 -36.24 19.72 8.71
C GLY A 9 -35.53 19.46 7.38
N ILE A 10 -35.60 20.40 6.42
CA ILE A 10 -34.94 20.27 5.11
C ILE A 10 -33.42 20.29 5.27
N ILE A 11 -32.86 21.23 6.07
CA ILE A 11 -31.42 21.28 6.34
C ILE A 11 -30.95 20.01 7.06
N GLY A 12 -31.74 19.48 8.00
CA GLY A 12 -31.43 18.22 8.70
C GLY A 12 -31.36 17.01 7.76
N VAL A 13 -32.29 16.88 6.82
CA VAL A 13 -32.27 15.79 5.83
C VAL A 13 -31.11 15.95 4.84
N VAL A 14 -30.87 17.16 4.35
CA VAL A 14 -29.79 17.42 3.38
C VAL A 14 -28.41 17.25 4.02
N SER A 15 -28.21 17.72 5.26
CA SER A 15 -26.96 17.50 6.00
C SER A 15 -26.73 16.02 6.32
N ALA A 16 -27.78 15.28 6.71
CA ALA A 16 -27.68 13.84 6.95
C ALA A 16 -27.27 13.02 5.71
N MET A 17 -27.64 13.46 4.50
CA MET A 17 -27.25 12.77 3.25
C MET A 17 -25.90 13.25 2.69
N THR A 18 -25.56 14.52 2.88
CA THR A 18 -24.34 15.12 2.31
C THR A 18 -23.12 14.90 3.19
N VAL A 19 -23.27 14.88 4.52
CA VAL A 19 -22.14 14.71 5.46
C VAL A 19 -21.47 13.33 5.33
N PRO A 20 -22.20 12.19 5.28
CA PRO A 20 -21.56 10.89 5.10
C PRO A 20 -20.84 10.75 3.76
N THR A 21 -21.46 11.23 2.67
CA THR A 21 -20.89 11.16 1.32
C THR A 21 -19.64 12.03 1.19
N LEU A 22 -19.69 13.27 1.71
CA LEU A 22 -18.54 14.16 1.73
C LEU A 22 -17.40 13.60 2.60
N MET A 23 -17.72 13.05 3.77
CA MET A 23 -16.74 12.46 4.68
C MET A 23 -16.05 11.24 4.05
N GLN A 24 -16.80 10.35 3.41
CA GLN A 24 -16.25 9.20 2.70
C GLN A 24 -15.35 9.63 1.53
N ASN A 25 -15.76 10.62 0.76
CA ASN A 25 -14.94 11.16 -0.34
C ASN A 25 -13.67 11.84 0.17
N TYR A 26 -13.75 12.59 1.26
CA TYR A 26 -12.58 13.21 1.88
C TYR A 26 -11.60 12.15 2.43
N GLN A 27 -12.11 11.11 3.10
CA GLN A 27 -11.28 10.00 3.59
C GLN A 27 -10.56 9.30 2.43
N ARG A 28 -11.26 8.98 1.34
CA ARG A 28 -10.66 8.40 0.14
C ARG A 28 -9.56 9.28 -0.44
N GLN A 29 -9.78 10.60 -0.54
CA GLN A 29 -8.75 11.53 -1.00
C GLN A 29 -7.54 11.57 -0.06
N SER A 30 -7.77 11.56 1.25
CA SER A 30 -6.69 11.50 2.25
C SER A 30 -5.86 10.24 2.10
N TYR A 31 -6.51 9.08 1.93
CA TYR A 31 -5.83 7.82 1.67
C TYR A 31 -5.01 7.85 0.39
N VAL A 32 -5.60 8.25 -0.74
CA VAL A 32 -4.84 8.29 -1.99
C VAL A 32 -3.67 9.27 -1.92
N THR A 33 -3.82 10.38 -1.21
CA THR A 33 -2.72 11.32 -0.95
C THR A 33 -1.58 10.67 -0.16
N GLN A 34 -1.89 9.89 0.89
CA GLN A 34 -0.87 9.19 1.66
C GLN A 34 -0.22 8.06 0.85
N LEU A 35 -0.99 7.31 0.06
CA LEU A 35 -0.45 6.30 -0.83
C LEU A 35 0.51 6.90 -1.86
N HIS A 36 0.14 8.04 -2.46
CA HIS A 36 1.01 8.77 -3.39
C HIS A 36 2.28 9.24 -2.71
N LYS A 37 2.21 9.64 -1.44
CA LYS A 37 3.39 9.99 -0.65
C LYS A 37 4.30 8.77 -0.46
N VAL A 38 3.78 7.62 -0.05
CA VAL A 38 4.58 6.38 0.10
C VAL A 38 5.24 5.97 -1.22
N TYR A 39 4.50 6.02 -2.32
CA TYR A 39 5.02 5.76 -3.67
C TYR A 39 6.20 6.68 -4.01
N ASN A 40 6.03 7.99 -3.80
CA ASN A 40 7.08 8.97 -4.08
C ASN A 40 8.29 8.83 -3.16
N GLU A 41 8.08 8.62 -1.85
CA GLU A 41 9.15 8.35 -0.88
C GLU A 41 9.97 7.12 -1.29
N THR A 42 9.28 6.06 -1.71
CA THR A 42 9.92 4.81 -2.17
C THR A 42 10.75 5.02 -3.43
N SER A 43 10.16 5.63 -4.46
CA SER A 43 10.86 5.94 -5.72
C SER A 43 12.08 6.83 -5.50
N GLN A 44 11.95 7.87 -4.66
CA GLN A 44 13.06 8.77 -4.34
C GLN A 44 14.18 8.07 -3.57
N VAL A 45 13.85 7.21 -2.61
CA VAL A 45 14.85 6.45 -1.85
C VAL A 45 15.63 5.51 -2.77
N PHE A 46 14.96 4.77 -3.63
CA PHE A 46 15.63 3.84 -4.54
C PHE A 46 16.50 4.57 -5.57
N LEU A 47 16.02 5.68 -6.13
CA LEU A 47 16.83 6.53 -6.99
C LEU A 47 18.09 7.04 -6.28
N ARG A 48 17.94 7.54 -5.04
CA ARG A 48 19.08 7.99 -4.23
C ARG A 48 20.04 6.84 -3.94
N TYR A 49 19.53 5.68 -3.56
CA TYR A 49 20.32 4.49 -3.25
C TYR A 49 21.20 4.04 -4.43
N MET A 50 20.66 4.06 -5.65
CA MET A 50 21.40 3.76 -6.88
C MET A 50 22.43 4.85 -7.19
N THR A 51 22.04 6.12 -7.05
CA THR A 51 22.91 7.28 -7.32
C THR A 51 24.12 7.31 -6.38
N ASP A 52 23.91 7.12 -5.07
CA ASP A 52 24.98 7.12 -4.06
C ASP A 52 26.04 6.02 -4.33
N ARG A 53 25.65 4.94 -5.01
CA ARG A 53 26.52 3.82 -5.36
C ARG A 53 26.99 3.81 -6.80
N ASN A 54 26.60 4.81 -7.59
CA ASN A 54 26.90 4.87 -9.02
C ASN A 54 26.51 3.59 -9.76
N ALA A 55 25.32 3.06 -9.46
CA ALA A 55 24.79 1.82 -10.01
C ALA A 55 23.64 2.10 -10.99
N ILE A 56 23.46 1.25 -12.00
CA ILE A 56 22.41 1.42 -13.01
C ILE A 56 21.07 0.81 -12.57
N ASN A 57 21.08 -0.07 -11.57
CA ASN A 57 19.90 -0.74 -11.03
C ASN A 57 20.12 -1.17 -9.56
N LEU A 58 19.04 -1.62 -8.90
CA LEU A 58 19.04 -1.98 -7.48
C LEU A 58 19.91 -3.19 -7.14
N ARG A 59 20.08 -4.12 -8.10
CA ARG A 59 20.95 -5.29 -7.94
C ARG A 59 22.42 -4.87 -7.94
N GLU A 60 22.83 -4.06 -8.91
CA GLU A 60 24.19 -3.51 -8.98
C GLU A 60 24.47 -2.61 -7.77
N ALA A 61 23.45 -1.88 -7.30
CA ALA A 61 23.53 -1.10 -6.06
C ALA A 61 23.66 -1.98 -4.80
N GLY A 62 23.66 -3.31 -4.92
CA GLY A 62 24.02 -4.24 -3.84
C GLY A 62 22.86 -4.86 -3.08
N ILE A 63 21.60 -4.62 -3.47
CA ILE A 63 20.45 -5.32 -2.86
C ILE A 63 20.48 -6.77 -3.35
N SER A 64 20.93 -7.69 -2.50
CA SER A 64 21.09 -9.11 -2.83
C SER A 64 20.47 -10.06 -1.82
N SER A 65 19.91 -9.51 -0.73
CA SER A 65 19.27 -10.27 0.33
C SER A 65 18.25 -9.41 1.08
N GLN A 66 17.41 -10.06 1.88
CA GLN A 66 16.51 -9.37 2.81
C GLN A 66 17.27 -8.52 3.84
N ALA A 67 18.46 -8.96 4.27
CA ALA A 67 19.29 -8.20 5.22
C ALA A 67 19.76 -6.87 4.61
N GLU A 68 20.21 -6.89 3.35
CA GLU A 68 20.58 -5.66 2.64
C GLU A 68 19.38 -4.75 2.41
N MET A 69 18.22 -5.32 2.04
CA MET A 69 16.98 -4.55 1.94
C MET A 69 16.64 -3.85 3.26
N ASN A 70 16.78 -4.55 4.39
CA ASN A 70 16.58 -3.96 5.72
C ASN A 70 17.58 -2.82 5.99
N ASN A 71 18.85 -2.99 5.64
CA ASN A 71 19.87 -1.93 5.74
C ASN A 71 19.51 -0.72 4.88
N VAL A 72 18.99 -0.91 3.67
CA VAL A 72 18.51 0.20 2.83
C VAL A 72 17.42 0.95 3.56
N ILE A 73 16.42 0.24 4.10
CA ILE A 73 15.30 0.88 4.79
C ILE A 73 15.79 1.71 5.97
N THR A 74 16.59 1.12 6.86
CA THR A 74 17.06 1.78 8.09
C THR A 74 17.95 2.99 7.83
N ASN A 75 18.73 2.98 6.74
CA ASN A 75 19.65 4.08 6.43
C ASN A 75 19.04 5.15 5.53
N TYR A 76 18.06 4.79 4.68
CA TYR A 76 17.55 5.70 3.67
C TYR A 76 16.17 6.28 3.98
N PHE A 77 15.32 5.54 4.69
CA PHE A 77 14.00 6.03 5.09
C PHE A 77 14.06 6.71 6.45
N LYS A 78 13.15 7.67 6.67
CA LYS A 78 12.92 8.24 7.99
C LYS A 78 11.93 7.34 8.74
N ILE A 79 12.44 6.57 9.69
CA ILE A 79 11.67 5.59 10.46
C ILE A 79 11.38 6.15 11.84
N THR A 80 10.15 5.93 12.32
CA THR A 80 9.74 6.25 13.70
C THR A 80 9.80 5.03 14.59
N ASN A 81 9.29 3.89 14.11
CA ASN A 81 9.32 2.60 14.82
C ASN A 81 9.77 1.46 13.89
N SER A 82 10.36 0.42 14.47
CA SER A 82 10.75 -0.80 13.77
C SER A 82 10.27 -2.04 14.51
N CYS A 83 9.89 -3.06 13.75
CA CYS A 83 9.50 -4.38 14.23
C CYS A 83 10.38 -5.39 13.51
N LEU A 84 11.51 -5.69 14.16
CA LEU A 84 12.61 -6.47 13.58
C LEU A 84 12.45 -7.98 13.84
N ASN A 85 11.49 -8.37 14.68
CA ASN A 85 11.14 -9.78 14.90
C ASN A 85 10.07 -10.20 13.87
N PRO A 86 10.33 -11.22 13.02
CA PRO A 86 9.34 -11.74 12.07
C PRO A 86 7.97 -12.04 12.66
N ASN A 87 7.97 -12.54 13.89
CA ASN A 87 6.77 -12.99 14.59
C ASN A 87 6.03 -11.83 15.27
N GLU A 88 6.62 -10.62 15.28
CA GLU A 88 6.04 -9.43 15.87
C GLU A 88 5.64 -8.44 14.78
N VAL A 89 4.33 -8.31 14.64
CA VAL A 89 3.72 -7.36 13.71
C VAL A 89 3.45 -6.01 14.39
N LYS A 90 3.27 -5.99 15.72
CA LYS A 90 3.02 -4.77 16.51
C LYS A 90 4.34 -4.15 17.00
N PRO A 91 4.43 -2.81 17.09
CA PRO A 91 3.39 -1.83 16.79
C PRO A 91 3.26 -1.46 15.30
N CYS A 92 4.03 -2.07 14.41
CA CYS A 92 4.16 -1.61 13.03
C CYS A 92 2.89 -1.80 12.21
N PHE A 93 2.23 -2.94 12.28
CA PHE A 93 0.92 -3.16 11.66
C PHE A 93 -0.08 -3.62 12.74
N ALA A 94 -1.37 -3.58 12.42
CA ALA A 94 -2.39 -4.21 13.24
C ALA A 94 -2.22 -5.75 13.25
N ALA A 95 -3.02 -6.47 14.04
CA ALA A 95 -2.91 -7.93 14.02
C ALA A 95 -3.31 -8.47 12.64
N TYR A 96 -2.70 -9.58 12.20
CA TYR A 96 -2.98 -10.12 10.86
C TYR A 96 -4.48 -10.35 10.59
N SER A 97 -5.22 -10.73 11.63
CA SER A 97 -6.67 -10.96 11.62
C SER A 97 -7.52 -9.69 11.48
N ASP A 98 -6.94 -8.52 11.73
CA ASP A 98 -7.66 -7.24 11.63
C ASP A 98 -7.76 -6.75 10.18
N TYR A 99 -6.93 -7.31 9.30
CA TYR A 99 -6.91 -6.96 7.89
C TYR A 99 -7.87 -7.81 7.05
N LYS A 100 -8.58 -7.15 6.15
CA LYS A 100 -9.64 -7.76 5.35
C LYS A 100 -9.75 -7.14 3.96
N LYS A 101 -10.46 -7.81 3.08
CA LYS A 101 -10.87 -7.27 1.78
C LYS A 101 -12.04 -6.32 1.92
N ILE A 102 -12.33 -5.59 0.85
CA ILE A 102 -13.52 -4.74 0.74
C ILE A 102 -14.81 -5.56 0.90
N SER A 103 -14.81 -6.81 0.42
CA SER A 103 -15.91 -7.77 0.63
C SER A 103 -16.10 -8.20 2.09
N GLY A 104 -15.13 -7.91 2.96
CA GLY A 104 -15.11 -8.36 4.36
C GLY A 104 -14.44 -9.71 4.57
N GLN A 105 -14.02 -10.40 3.50
CA GLN A 105 -13.25 -11.63 3.61
C GLN A 105 -11.87 -11.39 4.26
N ALA A 106 -11.39 -12.38 5.01
CA ALA A 106 -10.04 -12.35 5.57
C ALA A 106 -8.98 -12.39 4.46
N LEU A 107 -7.84 -11.75 4.70
CA LEU A 107 -6.70 -11.80 3.79
C LEU A 107 -5.79 -12.97 4.13
N GLU A 108 -5.48 -13.79 3.13
CA GLU A 108 -4.46 -14.83 3.23
C GLU A 108 -3.14 -14.37 2.57
N TYR A 109 -2.05 -15.09 2.87
CA TYR A 109 -0.74 -14.96 2.19
C TYR A 109 -0.01 -13.60 2.28
N TRP A 110 -0.47 -12.65 3.11
CA TRP A 110 0.24 -11.38 3.34
C TRP A 110 1.11 -11.34 4.62
N GLY A 111 0.96 -12.34 5.50
CA GLY A 111 1.69 -12.46 6.76
C GLY A 111 3.16 -12.88 6.62
N ASN A 112 3.94 -12.82 7.70
CA ASN A 112 5.39 -13.11 7.70
C ASN A 112 5.77 -14.60 7.60
N ASN A 113 4.80 -15.49 7.39
CA ASN A 113 4.97 -16.95 7.43
C ASN A 113 4.97 -17.61 6.04
N SER A 114 4.87 -16.84 4.95
CA SER A 114 4.71 -17.36 3.59
C SER A 114 6.05 -17.61 2.88
N GLY A 115 7.00 -18.36 3.47
CA GLY A 115 8.14 -18.99 2.77
C GLY A 115 9.13 -18.10 1.98
N ALA A 116 8.84 -16.82 1.79
CA ALA A 116 9.63 -15.80 1.16
C ALA A 116 10.12 -14.89 2.28
N GLY A 117 11.42 -14.96 2.59
CA GLY A 117 12.22 -14.04 3.40
C GLY A 117 11.49 -13.19 4.44
N ILE A 118 11.84 -13.38 5.71
CA ILE A 118 11.37 -12.57 6.85
C ILE A 118 11.47 -11.07 6.56
N GLY A 119 10.36 -10.44 6.17
CA GLY A 119 10.28 -9.01 5.96
C GLY A 119 10.17 -8.32 7.31
N MET A 120 11.13 -7.45 7.65
CA MET A 120 11.01 -6.59 8.81
C MET A 120 9.99 -5.49 8.53
N SER A 121 9.23 -5.09 9.54
CA SER A 121 8.19 -4.06 9.41
C SER A 121 8.68 -2.75 10.01
N TYR A 122 8.25 -1.64 9.45
CA TYR A 122 8.65 -0.30 9.88
C TYR A 122 7.48 0.66 9.84
N ILE A 123 7.48 1.67 10.70
CA ILE A 123 6.60 2.83 10.59
C ILE A 123 7.44 4.00 10.11
N LEU A 124 7.07 4.59 8.98
CA LEU A 124 7.72 5.77 8.43
C LEU A 124 7.33 7.03 9.21
N ALA A 125 8.13 8.08 9.11
CA ALA A 125 7.78 9.41 9.65
C ALA A 125 6.51 10.00 9.00
N SER A 126 6.11 9.49 7.83
CA SER A 126 4.83 9.79 7.20
C SER A 126 3.62 9.19 7.93
N GLY A 127 3.84 8.27 8.87
CA GLY A 127 2.80 7.54 9.60
C GLY A 127 2.35 6.25 8.89
N ALA A 128 2.86 5.99 7.69
CA ALA A 128 2.61 4.76 6.95
C ALA A 128 3.48 3.62 7.49
N SER A 129 2.90 2.43 7.55
CA SER A 129 3.60 1.20 7.87
C SER A 129 4.01 0.49 6.60
N VAL A 130 5.26 0.05 6.53
CA VAL A 130 5.83 -0.55 5.33
C VAL A 130 6.56 -1.84 5.67
N ARG A 131 6.52 -2.78 4.74
CA ARG A 131 7.30 -4.02 4.78
C ARG A 131 7.78 -4.32 3.37
N PHE A 132 9.09 -4.38 3.20
CA PHE A 132 9.72 -4.75 1.94
C PHE A 132 10.25 -6.16 2.03
N TYR A 133 9.88 -6.98 1.05
CA TYR A 133 10.35 -8.35 0.87
C TYR A 133 11.28 -8.41 -0.33
N TYR A 134 12.51 -8.87 -0.10
CA TYR A 134 13.45 -9.15 -1.18
C TYR A 134 13.05 -10.44 -1.90
N VAL A 135 12.86 -10.33 -3.22
CA VAL A 135 12.47 -11.46 -4.09
C VAL A 135 13.59 -11.80 -5.08
N GLY A 136 14.30 -10.79 -5.59
CA GLY A 136 15.52 -10.97 -6.37
C GLY A 136 15.34 -11.36 -7.85
N ARG A 137 14.12 -11.37 -8.37
CA ARG A 137 13.81 -11.55 -9.81
C ARG A 137 13.76 -10.19 -10.51
N ASP A 138 14.11 -10.10 -11.79
CA ASP A 138 14.26 -8.79 -12.44
C ASP A 138 12.96 -7.98 -12.53
N ASN A 139 11.84 -8.64 -12.84
CA ASN A 139 10.51 -8.01 -12.92
C ASN A 139 9.73 -7.99 -11.60
N LEU A 140 10.26 -8.64 -10.56
CA LEU A 140 9.70 -8.70 -9.21
C LEU A 140 10.89 -8.79 -8.25
N PHE A 141 11.57 -7.66 -8.10
CA PHE A 141 12.82 -7.60 -7.38
C PHE A 141 12.56 -7.40 -5.88
N ILE A 142 11.61 -6.53 -5.56
CA ILE A 142 11.13 -6.27 -4.21
C ILE A 142 9.59 -6.26 -4.24
N SER A 143 8.97 -6.91 -3.25
CA SER A 143 7.54 -6.76 -2.97
C SER A 143 7.37 -5.83 -1.77
N LEU A 144 6.56 -4.79 -1.92
CA LEU A 144 6.26 -3.82 -0.86
C LEU A 144 4.81 -3.99 -0.42
N VAL A 145 4.62 -4.26 0.86
CA VAL A 145 3.33 -4.12 1.53
C VAL A 145 3.33 -2.80 2.29
N THR A 146 2.31 -1.99 2.07
CA THR A 146 2.12 -0.73 2.79
C THR A 146 0.74 -0.66 3.41
N ASP A 147 0.68 -0.05 4.58
CA ASP A 147 -0.53 0.43 5.23
C ASP A 147 -0.36 1.93 5.49
N ILE A 148 -1.09 2.75 4.75
CA ILE A 148 -0.81 4.18 4.61
C ILE A 148 -1.19 5.02 5.84
N ASN A 149 -2.04 4.51 6.72
CA ASN A 149 -2.41 5.15 7.98
C ASN A 149 -1.88 4.37 9.21
N GLY A 150 -1.02 3.38 8.96
CA GLY A 150 -0.38 2.54 9.96
C GLY A 150 -1.37 1.59 10.63
N PRO A 151 -1.13 1.10 11.86
CA PRO A 151 -2.00 0.11 12.51
C PRO A 151 -3.42 0.61 12.85
N LYS A 152 -3.78 1.82 12.43
CA LYS A 152 -5.09 2.43 12.65
C LYS A 152 -6.04 1.84 11.62
N GLY A 153 -7.24 1.44 12.08
CA GLY A 153 -8.27 0.97 11.16
C GLY A 153 -8.61 2.02 10.06
N PRO A 154 -9.25 1.57 8.97
CA PRO A 154 -10.02 0.32 8.89
C PRO A 154 -9.27 -0.98 8.53
N ASN A 155 -7.99 -0.95 8.14
CA ASN A 155 -7.17 -2.12 7.75
C ASN A 155 -7.82 -2.92 6.60
N ILE A 156 -8.18 -2.23 5.52
CA ILE A 156 -8.85 -2.80 4.34
C ILE A 156 -7.94 -2.73 3.11
N LEU A 157 -7.70 -3.87 2.49
CA LEU A 157 -7.03 -3.96 1.18
C LEU A 157 -7.75 -3.08 0.14
N GLY A 158 -7.04 -2.16 -0.48
CA GLY A 158 -7.59 -1.20 -1.44
C GLY A 158 -8.23 0.05 -0.80
N ARG A 159 -8.07 0.25 0.51
CA ARG A 159 -8.44 1.49 1.21
C ARG A 159 -7.23 2.13 1.85
N ASP A 160 -6.61 1.42 2.79
CA ASP A 160 -5.43 1.85 3.52
C ASP A 160 -4.26 0.87 3.34
N MET A 161 -4.56 -0.41 3.11
CA MET A 161 -3.55 -1.42 2.81
C MET A 161 -3.41 -1.65 1.30
N PHE A 162 -2.17 -1.67 0.82
CA PHE A 162 -1.82 -1.90 -0.58
C PHE A 162 -0.55 -2.73 -0.69
N ASP A 163 -0.41 -3.36 -1.85
CA ASP A 163 0.82 -4.00 -2.27
C ASP A 163 1.31 -3.49 -3.61
N MET A 164 2.62 -3.52 -3.74
CA MET A 164 3.35 -3.02 -4.89
C MET A 164 4.48 -3.98 -5.22
N THR A 165 4.73 -4.13 -6.51
CA THR A 165 5.90 -4.78 -7.07
C THR A 165 6.88 -3.72 -7.52
N ILE A 166 8.15 -3.91 -7.18
CA ILE A 166 9.24 -3.07 -7.64
C ILE A 166 10.18 -3.93 -8.47
N ASP A 167 10.48 -3.52 -9.71
CA ASP A 167 11.45 -4.21 -10.56
C ASP A 167 12.90 -3.87 -10.17
N VAL A 168 13.87 -4.53 -10.80
CA VAL A 168 15.29 -4.32 -10.52
C VAL A 168 15.75 -2.89 -10.80
N ASN A 169 15.05 -2.16 -11.68
CA ASN A 169 15.36 -0.77 -12.03
C ASN A 169 14.68 0.24 -11.10
N GLY A 170 13.85 -0.22 -10.15
CA GLY A 170 13.11 0.65 -9.22
C GLY A 170 11.77 1.15 -9.76
N ASN A 171 11.28 0.64 -10.89
CA ASN A 171 9.92 0.93 -11.35
C ASN A 171 8.92 0.24 -10.43
N ILE A 172 7.80 0.92 -10.13
CA ILE A 172 6.80 0.45 -9.17
C ILE A 172 5.46 0.27 -9.88
N ASP A 173 4.83 -0.89 -9.70
CA ASP A 173 3.48 -1.17 -10.21
C ASP A 173 2.73 -2.13 -9.27
N THR A 174 1.52 -2.52 -9.65
CA THR A 174 0.72 -3.46 -8.88
C THR A 174 1.30 -4.87 -8.92
N SER A 175 1.08 -5.60 -7.84
CA SER A 175 1.29 -7.04 -7.79
C SER A 175 0.31 -7.80 -8.69
N GLY A 176 0.64 -9.06 -8.97
CA GLY A 176 -0.23 -9.99 -9.71
C GLY A 176 0.42 -10.61 -10.94
N TYR A 177 1.55 -10.06 -11.40
CA TYR A 177 2.25 -10.53 -12.59
C TYR A 177 3.78 -10.42 -12.43
N GLU A 178 4.52 -11.43 -12.91
CA GLU A 178 5.97 -11.34 -13.11
C GLU A 178 6.30 -10.81 -14.52
N LEU A 179 5.64 -9.71 -14.90
CA LEU A 179 5.77 -9.10 -16.21
C LEU A 179 6.67 -7.86 -16.14
N PRO A 180 7.34 -7.50 -17.26
CA PRO A 180 8.10 -6.25 -17.32
C PRO A 180 7.25 -5.05 -16.94
N LEU A 181 7.78 -4.17 -16.09
CA LEU A 181 7.12 -2.94 -15.69
C LEU A 181 7.46 -1.80 -16.67
N PRO A 182 6.54 -0.82 -16.88
CA PRO A 182 5.21 -0.72 -16.27
C PRO A 182 4.18 -1.65 -16.94
N LEU A 183 3.18 -2.07 -16.15
CA LEU A 183 2.05 -2.86 -16.64
C LEU A 183 1.11 -2.01 -17.50
N THR A 184 0.41 -2.66 -18.42
CA THR A 184 -0.64 -2.02 -19.23
C THR A 184 -1.88 -1.74 -18.38
N GLN A 185 -2.74 -0.82 -18.85
CA GLN A 185 -4.03 -0.54 -18.19
C GLN A 185 -4.88 -1.80 -18.05
N GLU A 186 -4.92 -2.64 -19.08
CA GLU A 186 -5.67 -3.91 -19.08
C GLU A 186 -5.13 -4.90 -18.05
N GLN A 187 -3.80 -5.05 -17.94
CA GLN A 187 -3.18 -5.93 -16.94
C GLN A 187 -3.54 -5.47 -15.52
N ARG A 188 -3.45 -4.17 -15.24
CA ARG A 188 -3.84 -3.61 -13.94
C ARG A 188 -5.33 -3.81 -13.63
N GLU A 189 -6.20 -3.62 -14.61
CA GLU A 189 -7.65 -3.85 -14.43
C GLU A 189 -7.94 -5.34 -14.19
N ASN A 190 -7.26 -6.25 -14.91
CA ASN A 190 -7.37 -7.68 -14.66
C ASN A 190 -6.91 -8.08 -13.25
N ALA A 191 -5.81 -7.51 -12.73
CA ALA A 191 -5.38 -7.73 -11.35
C ALA A 191 -6.42 -7.23 -10.35
N PHE A 192 -7.00 -6.04 -10.61
CA PHE A 192 -8.04 -5.48 -9.78
C PHE A 192 -9.29 -6.39 -9.72
N GLN A 193 -9.81 -6.79 -10.88
CA GLN A 193 -11.02 -7.60 -10.98
C GLN A 193 -10.84 -9.02 -10.41
N ASN A 194 -9.72 -9.68 -10.73
CA ASN A 194 -9.51 -11.08 -10.37
C ASN A 194 -8.88 -11.29 -8.98
N THR A 195 -8.25 -10.26 -8.43
CA THR A 195 -7.57 -10.33 -7.12
C THR A 195 -8.15 -9.34 -6.13
N CYS A 196 -8.08 -8.03 -6.39
CA CYS A 196 -8.44 -7.03 -5.39
C CYS A 196 -9.90 -7.13 -4.90
N ILE A 197 -10.86 -7.11 -5.84
CA ILE A 197 -12.30 -7.10 -5.53
C ILE A 197 -12.98 -8.45 -5.74
N ALA A 198 -12.26 -9.45 -6.25
CA ALA A 198 -12.78 -10.80 -6.37
C ALA A 198 -13.16 -11.39 -5.00
N ASP A 199 -14.19 -12.22 -4.99
CA ASP A 199 -14.68 -12.95 -3.82
C ASP A 199 -13.76 -14.15 -3.49
N ASN A 200 -12.51 -13.85 -3.17
CA ASN A 200 -11.46 -14.79 -2.77
C ASN A 200 -10.57 -14.18 -1.68
N THR A 201 -9.72 -14.98 -1.05
CA THR A 201 -8.84 -14.54 0.05
C THR A 201 -7.52 -13.93 -0.41
N TYR A 202 -7.27 -13.81 -1.72
CA TYR A 202 -5.99 -13.36 -2.26
C TYR A 202 -5.73 -11.88 -1.99
N PHE A 203 -4.45 -11.60 -1.71
CA PHE A 203 -3.91 -10.28 -1.45
C PHE A 203 -3.27 -9.72 -2.72
N GLY A 204 -3.82 -8.63 -3.24
CA GLY A 204 -3.15 -7.80 -4.22
C GLY A 204 -4.03 -7.13 -5.27
N GLY A 205 -3.40 -6.46 -6.23
CA GLY A 205 -4.07 -5.92 -7.42
C GLY A 205 -4.77 -4.56 -7.26
N CYS A 206 -4.91 -4.03 -6.05
CA CYS A 206 -5.67 -2.79 -5.81
C CYS A 206 -4.91 -1.53 -6.23
N PHE A 207 -3.58 -1.55 -6.15
CA PHE A 207 -2.77 -0.39 -6.49
C PHE A 207 -2.86 -0.05 -7.98
N GLY A 208 -2.92 -1.06 -8.85
CA GLY A 208 -3.02 -0.87 -10.30
C GLY A 208 -4.25 -0.08 -10.70
N LYS A 209 -5.36 -0.26 -9.98
CA LYS A 209 -6.58 0.52 -10.20
C LYS A 209 -6.38 2.00 -9.89
N ILE A 210 -5.68 2.33 -8.80
CA ILE A 210 -5.37 3.72 -8.44
C ILE A 210 -4.48 4.39 -9.50
N LEU A 211 -3.51 3.65 -10.06
CA LEU A 211 -2.67 4.15 -11.16
C LEU A 211 -3.49 4.44 -12.43
N ASN A 212 -4.39 3.53 -12.81
CA ASN A 212 -5.26 3.71 -13.98
C ASN A 212 -6.24 4.88 -13.80
N ASP A 213 -6.73 5.08 -12.58
CA ASP A 213 -7.73 6.10 -12.25
C ASP A 213 -7.10 7.46 -11.88
N ASN A 214 -5.85 7.71 -12.28
CA ASN A 214 -5.12 8.97 -12.04
C ASN A 214 -5.09 9.38 -10.55
N TRP A 215 -4.74 8.46 -9.67
CA TRP A 215 -4.72 8.70 -8.22
C TRP A 215 -6.10 9.10 -7.67
N GLN A 216 -7.14 8.39 -8.11
CA GLN A 216 -8.49 8.47 -7.54
C GLN A 216 -8.96 7.08 -7.10
N MET A 217 -9.65 7.04 -5.96
CA MET A 217 -10.25 5.81 -5.42
C MET A 217 -11.75 5.86 -5.65
N ASN A 218 -12.19 5.24 -6.75
CA ASN A 218 -13.59 5.28 -7.21
C ASN A 218 -14.41 4.05 -6.81
N TYR A 219 -13.83 3.14 -6.03
CA TYR A 219 -14.43 1.88 -5.59
C TYR A 219 -14.60 1.82 -4.08
#